data_AF-A0A9Q0NH81-F1
#
_entry.id   AF-A0A9Q0NH81-F1
#
_cell.length_a   1.000
_cell.length_b   1.000
_cell.length_c   1.000
_cell.angle_alpha   90.00
_cell.angle_beta   90.00
_cell.angle_gamma   90.00
#
_symmetry.space_group_name_H-M   'P 1'
#
loop_
_entity.id
_entity.type
_entity.pdbx_description
1 polymer ?
#
loop_
_entity_poly.entity_id
_entity_poly.type
_entity_poly.pdbx_seq_one_letter_code
_entity_poly.pdbx_strand_id
1 'polypeptide(L)'
;MNLVSMLKLFCLLSTMKNALRSCFIYYSADNEAEARIQRGALTLASAEVKFQIDTETHDPLDIGMYQIREANQMVEEFMLAANVSVAEKEFPECSLLR
;
A
#
# COMPACT_ATOMS: atom_id res chain seq x y z
N MET A 1 -16.80 10.72 -37.50
CA MET A 1 -15.80 10.32 -36.47
C MET A 1 -15.34 8.91 -36.80
N ASN A 2 -14.04 8.68 -36.99
CA ASN A 2 -13.52 7.37 -37.39
C ASN A 2 -13.45 6.42 -36.19
N LEU A 3 -13.49 5.11 -36.43
CA LEU A 3 -13.42 4.08 -35.38
C LEU A 3 -12.20 4.24 -34.45
N VAL A 4 -11.07 4.70 -35.02
CA VAL A 4 -9.83 4.99 -34.28
C VAL A 4 -9.99 6.11 -33.26
N SER A 5 -10.73 7.17 -33.59
CA SER A 5 -11.01 8.28 -32.66
C SER A 5 -11.94 7.86 -31.51
N MET A 6 -12.90 6.97 -31.78
CA MET A 6 -13.77 6.36 -30.75
C MET A 6 -12.97 5.50 -29.77
N LEU A 7 -12.08 4.63 -30.27
CA LEU A 7 -11.23 3.79 -29.43
C LEU A 7 -10.29 4.61 -28.54
N LYS A 8 -9.70 5.68 -29.07
CA LYS A 8 -8.84 6.60 -28.28
C LYS A 8 -9.62 7.27 -27.16
N LEU A 9 -10.84 7.74 -27.41
CA LEU A 9 -11.69 8.36 -26.40
C LEU A 9 -12.08 7.37 -25.30
N PHE A 10 -12.41 6.13 -25.66
CA PHE A 10 -12.72 5.08 -24.69
C PHE A 10 -11.51 4.71 -23.81
N CYS A 11 -10.32 4.57 -24.42
CA CYS A 11 -9.08 4.32 -23.68
C CYS A 11 -8.77 5.49 -22.72
N LEU A 12 -8.90 6.74 -23.17
CA LEU A 12 -8.71 7.93 -22.33
C LEU A 12 -9.67 7.97 -21.14
N LEU A 13 -10.95 7.66 -21.38
CA LEU A 13 -11.96 7.61 -20.32
C LEU A 13 -11.64 6.50 -19.30
N SER A 14 -11.15 5.34 -19.76
CA SER A 14 -10.73 4.24 -18.91
C SER A 14 -9.51 4.62 -18.07
N THR A 15 -8.48 5.21 -18.68
CA THR A 15 -7.28 5.65 -17.97
C THR A 15 -7.57 6.77 -16.96
N MET A 16 -8.43 7.73 -17.31
CA MET A 16 -8.87 8.78 -16.37
C MET A 16 -9.62 8.21 -15.17
N LYS A 17 -10.52 7.23 -15.38
CA LYS A 17 -11.21 6.56 -14.27
C LYS A 17 -10.24 5.82 -13.35
N ASN A 18 -9.24 5.15 -13.91
CA ASN A 18 -8.23 4.44 -13.12
C ASN A 18 -7.32 5.40 -12.35
N ALA A 19 -6.93 6.53 -12.97
CA ALA A 19 -6.12 7.57 -12.31
C ALA A 19 -6.89 8.25 -11.16
N LEU A 20 -8.18 8.51 -11.35
CA LEU A 20 -9.02 9.04 -10.27
C LEU A 20 -9.16 8.05 -9.12
N ARG A 21 -9.33 6.76 -9.41
CA ARG A 21 -9.35 5.71 -8.39
C ARG A 21 -8.04 5.64 -7.63
N SER A 22 -6.89 5.62 -8.31
CA SER A 22 -5.60 5.56 -7.63
C SER A 22 -5.38 6.79 -6.75
N CYS A 23 -5.68 8.00 -7.25
CA CYS A 23 -5.57 9.23 -6.50
C CYS A 23 -6.46 9.24 -5.24
N PHE A 24 -7.69 8.73 -5.36
CA PHE A 24 -8.61 8.61 -4.24
C PHE A 24 -8.09 7.65 -3.15
N ILE A 25 -7.50 6.52 -3.55
CA ILE A 25 -6.95 5.53 -2.61
C ILE A 25 -5.73 6.11 -1.88
N TYR A 26 -4.82 6.79 -2.60
CA TYR A 26 -3.70 7.50 -1.99
C TYR A 26 -4.19 8.55 -0.99
N TYR A 27 -5.11 9.43 -1.40
CA TYR A 27 -5.66 10.46 -0.53
C TYR A 27 -6.31 9.88 0.73
N SER A 28 -7.05 8.77 0.60
CA SER A 28 -7.68 8.12 1.75
C SER A 28 -6.65 7.57 2.73
N ALA A 29 -5.58 6.95 2.23
CA ALA A 29 -4.50 6.42 3.08
C ALA A 29 -3.77 7.54 3.83
N ASP A 30 -3.48 8.66 3.16
CA ASP A 30 -2.82 9.81 3.78
C ASP A 30 -3.65 10.38 4.94
N ASN A 31 -4.97 10.47 4.79
CA ASN A 31 -5.86 10.94 5.87
C ASN A 31 -5.84 10.01 7.09
N GLU A 32 -5.86 8.69 6.88
CA GLU A 32 -5.79 7.72 7.99
C GLU A 32 -4.42 7.79 8.71
N ALA A 33 -3.35 7.95 7.94
CA ALA A 33 -2.00 8.16 8.48
C ALA A 33 -1.94 9.42 9.35
N GLU A 34 -2.46 10.56 8.88
CA GLU A 34 -2.54 11.79 9.67
C GLU A 34 -3.37 11.60 10.93
N ALA A 35 -4.53 10.95 10.82
CA ALA A 35 -5.42 10.70 11.95
C ALA A 35 -4.76 9.85 13.05
N ARG A 36 -3.99 8.81 12.69
CA ARG A 36 -3.28 8.00 13.69
C ARG A 36 -2.15 8.78 14.38
N ILE A 37 -1.42 9.60 13.64
CA ILE A 37 -0.33 10.43 14.22
C ILE A 37 -0.92 11.46 15.18
N GLN A 38 -2.06 12.09 14.84
CA GLN A 38 -2.77 12.99 15.75
C GLN A 38 -3.28 12.27 17.00
N ARG A 39 -3.65 10.99 16.91
CA ARG A 39 -3.97 10.13 18.06
C ARG A 39 -2.74 9.67 18.85
N GLY A 40 -1.53 10.05 18.45
CA GLY A 40 -0.28 9.74 19.14
C GLY A 40 0.43 8.46 18.66
N ALA A 41 0.13 7.97 17.46
CA ALA A 41 0.87 6.84 16.89
C ALA A 41 2.34 7.20 16.63
N LEU A 42 3.23 6.23 16.86
CA LEU A 42 4.67 6.37 16.65
C LEU A 42 5.10 5.57 15.43
N THR A 43 5.83 6.21 14.51
CA THR A 43 6.43 5.52 13.36
C THR A 43 7.87 5.14 13.68
N LEU A 44 8.13 3.84 13.82
CA LEU A 44 9.46 3.27 14.07
C LEU A 44 9.92 2.51 12.82
N ALA A 45 10.70 3.16 11.96
CA ALA A 45 11.29 2.51 10.79
C ALA A 45 12.71 2.01 11.12
N SER A 46 12.93 0.70 10.98
CA SER A 46 14.27 0.11 11.01
C SER A 46 14.82 -0.01 9.60
N ALA A 47 16.13 0.21 9.44
CA ALA A 47 16.79 0.03 8.15
C ALA A 47 16.86 -1.46 7.82
N GLU A 48 16.20 -1.87 6.73
CA GLU A 48 16.23 -3.25 6.23
C GLU A 48 17.23 -3.38 5.09
N VAL A 49 17.92 -4.52 5.02
CA VAL A 49 18.90 -4.84 3.98
C VAL A 49 18.34 -5.94 3.09
N LYS A 50 18.41 -5.75 1.77
CA LYS A 50 17.97 -6.73 0.77
C LYS A 50 19.17 -7.25 0.00
N PHE A 51 19.37 -8.57 0.07
CA PHE A 51 20.39 -9.27 -0.71
C PHE A 51 19.82 -9.68 -2.07
N GLN A 52 20.51 -9.35 -3.15
CA GLN A 52 20.27 -9.98 -4.45
C GLN A 52 21.16 -11.21 -4.54
N ILE A 53 20.53 -12.38 -4.50
CA ILE A 53 21.22 -13.67 -4.55
C ILE A 53 21.01 -14.24 -5.95
N ASP A 54 22.08 -14.71 -6.57
CA ASP A 54 22.00 -15.43 -7.84
C ASP A 54 21.26 -16.77 -7.63
N THR A 55 20.27 -17.04 -8.47
CA THR A 55 19.44 -18.25 -8.39
C THR A 55 20.18 -19.54 -8.74
N GLU A 56 21.33 -19.47 -9.42
CA GLU A 56 22.10 -20.66 -9.81
C GLU A 56 23.29 -20.93 -8.88
N THR A 57 24.04 -19.90 -8.48
CA THR A 57 25.26 -20.06 -7.65
C THR A 57 25.02 -19.83 -6.16
N HIS A 58 23.85 -19.28 -5.78
CA HIS A 58 23.53 -18.84 -4.40
C HIS A 58 24.50 -17.83 -3.79
N ASP A 59 25.37 -17.22 -4.61
CA ASP A 59 26.27 -16.17 -4.17
C ASP A 59 25.54 -14.82 -4.12
N PRO A 60 25.79 -13.98 -3.11
CA PRO A 60 25.23 -12.63 -3.04
C PRO A 60 25.91 -11.74 -4.09
N LEU A 61 25.15 -11.33 -5.10
CA LEU A 61 25.59 -10.44 -6.17
C LEU A 61 25.69 -8.99 -5.71
N ASP A 62 24.71 -8.54 -4.91
CA ASP A 62 24.61 -7.15 -4.48
C ASP A 62 23.87 -7.03 -3.14
N ILE A 63 24.25 -6.01 -2.37
CA ILE A 63 23.67 -5.66 -1.07
C ILE A 63 23.04 -4.28 -1.21
N GLY A 64 21.71 -4.24 -1.27
CA GLY A 64 20.95 -3.01 -1.35
C GLY A 64 20.27 -2.66 -0.03
N MET A 65 20.16 -1.38 0.28
CA MET A 65 19.25 -0.92 1.33
C MET A 65 17.81 -1.00 0.83
N TYR A 66 16.91 -1.54 1.65
CA TYR A 66 15.49 -1.55 1.35
C TYR A 66 14.94 -0.12 1.43
N GLN A 67 14.33 0.33 0.34
CA GLN A 67 13.67 1.63 0.26
C GLN A 67 12.18 1.45 0.44
N ILE A 68 11.65 2.03 1.52
CA ILE A 68 10.21 2.16 1.73
C ILE A 68 9.66 3.12 0.67
N ARG A 69 8.63 2.68 -0.05
CA ARG A 69 7.93 3.47 -1.07
C ARG A 69 6.58 3.92 -0.52
N GLU A 70 6.01 4.97 -1.09
CA GLU A 70 4.67 5.48 -0.76
C GLU A 70 3.60 4.38 -0.88
N ALA A 71 3.72 3.50 -1.88
CA ALA A 71 2.81 2.36 -2.03
C ALA A 71 2.86 1.38 -0.85
N ASN A 72 4.03 1.21 -0.21
CA ASN A 72 4.14 0.35 0.98
C ASN A 72 3.39 1.00 2.15
N GLN A 73 3.55 2.31 2.34
CA GLN A 73 2.85 3.07 3.37
C GLN A 73 1.33 3.03 3.15
N MET A 74 0.87 3.22 1.91
CA MET A 74 -0.55 3.10 1.58
C MET A 74 -1.10 1.72 1.98
N VAL A 75 -0.41 0.64 1.62
CA VAL A 75 -0.84 -0.72 1.97
C VAL A 75 -0.85 -0.92 3.49
N GLU A 76 0.16 -0.38 4.19
CA GLU A 76 0.24 -0.44 5.66
C GLU A 76 -0.98 0.20 6.32
N GLU A 77 -1.40 1.39 5.89
CA GLU A 77 -2.58 2.07 6.47
C GLU A 77 -3.87 1.25 6.28
N PHE A 78 -4.09 0.69 5.09
CA PHE A 78 -5.27 -0.15 4.86
C PHE A 78 -5.21 -1.47 5.64
N MET A 79 -4.03 -2.05 5.82
CA MET A 79 -3.84 -3.24 6.66
C MET A 79 -4.14 -2.94 8.14
N LEU A 80 -3.68 -1.80 8.65
CA LEU A 80 -3.98 -1.36 10.01
C LEU A 80 -5.48 -1.13 10.22
N ALA A 81 -6.14 -0.42 9.31
CA ALA A 81 -7.58 -0.20 9.36
C ALA A 81 -8.39 -1.52 9.33
N ALA A 82 -7.95 -2.47 8.50
CA ALA A 82 -8.56 -3.81 8.44
C ALA A 82 -8.39 -4.58 9.76
N ASN A 83 -7.19 -4.56 10.35
CA ASN A 83 -6.92 -5.23 11.63
C ASN A 83 -7.81 -4.68 12.75
N VAL A 84 -7.96 -3.35 12.84
CA VAL A 84 -8.85 -2.71 13.83
C VAL A 84 -10.31 -3.12 13.57
N SER A 85 -10.78 -3.06 12.32
CA SER A 85 -12.17 -3.42 11.99
C SER A 85 -12.50 -4.90 12.27
N VAL A 86 -11.52 -5.79 12.13
CA VAL A 86 -11.68 -7.21 12.47
C VAL A 86 -11.64 -7.42 13.98
N ALA A 87 -10.73 -6.74 14.68
CA ALA A 87 -10.68 -6.77 16.15
C ALA A 87 -12.04 -6.34 16.72
N GLU A 88 -12.58 -5.18 16.32
CA GLU A 88 -13.86 -4.65 16.82
C GLU A 88 -15.06 -5.60 16.74
N LYS A 89 -15.03 -6.63 15.88
CA LYS A 89 -16.08 -7.67 15.79
C LYS A 89 -15.93 -8.77 16.86
N GLU A 90 -15.33 -8.41 17.99
CA GLU A 90 -14.92 -9.26 19.11
C GLU A 90 -15.94 -10.32 19.53
N PHE A 91 -15.45 -11.53 19.81
CA PHE A 91 -16.13 -12.54 20.62
C PHE A 91 -15.44 -12.60 21.99
N PRO A 92 -16.08 -12.14 23.08
CA PRO A 92 -15.42 -11.91 24.37
C PRO A 92 -14.84 -13.17 25.03
N GLU A 93 -15.26 -14.35 24.60
CA GLU A 93 -14.82 -15.62 25.18
C GLU A 93 -13.61 -16.24 24.47
N CYS A 94 -13.26 -15.79 23.25
CA CYS A 94 -12.25 -16.47 22.45
C CYS A 94 -11.57 -15.63 21.35
N SER A 95 -11.55 -14.31 21.45
CA SER A 95 -10.81 -13.49 20.49
C SER A 95 -9.29 -13.56 20.67
N LEU A 96 -8.58 -13.56 19.54
CA LEU A 96 -7.12 -13.54 19.50
C LEU A 96 -6.66 -12.16 19.03
N LEU A 97 -6.24 -11.34 19.99
CA LEU A 97 -5.79 -9.96 19.78
C LEU A 97 -4.27 -9.83 19.98
N ARG A 98 -3.71 -8.73 19.48
CA ARG A 98 -2.29 -8.41 19.60
C ARG A 98 -2.09 -6.98 20.08
#